data_AF-A0A2Z6RCT4-F1
#
_entry.id   AF-A0A2Z6RCT4-F1
#
_cell.length_a   1.000
_cell.length_b   1.000
_cell.length_c   1.000
_cell.angle_alpha   90.00
_cell.angle_beta   90.00
_cell.angle_gamma   90.00
#
_symmetry.space_group_name_H-M   'P 1'
#
loop_
_entity.id
_entity.type
_entity.pdbx_description
1 polymer ?
#
loop_
_entity_poly.entity_id
_entity_poly.type
_entity_poly.pdbx_seq_one_letter_code
_entity_poly.pdbx_strand_id
1 'polypeptide(L)'
;MQKGPVHMLRQNWSKFKDGNAIIRKLIRPQKWVHPKDRIVRWKIFEGDLVKVIAGKAKNEVGKVKSIDKLSNRLWIENVNMGRMTVPKLNPSKINPENQDKTGGWWLASVLKPIHISNVMHIHPDDTNNESIPNNEKRAVRSEWKKIDIDGNGTMRWRRVIAGTKTIIPFPSKPKEPEREKSPFDTSAEVARELTWDITLDPPLPPGVIDELRTPHKGWRYNAQHKNRPFI
;
A
#
# COMPACT_ATOMS: atom_id res chain seq x y z
N MET A 1 37.69 13.95 -46.24
CA MET A 1 36.60 14.03 -45.24
C MET A 1 37.00 13.19 -44.03
N GLN A 2 37.36 13.83 -42.91
CA GLN A 2 37.68 13.13 -41.68
C GLN A 2 36.39 12.51 -41.11
N LYS A 3 36.33 11.18 -41.07
CA LYS A 3 35.29 10.48 -40.30
C LYS A 3 35.53 10.84 -38.83
N GLY A 4 34.55 11.46 -38.19
CA GLY A 4 34.60 11.77 -36.75
C GLY A 4 34.92 10.51 -35.93
N PRO A 5 35.38 10.64 -34.67
CA PRO A 5 35.77 9.50 -33.87
C PRO A 5 34.60 8.53 -33.82
N VAL A 6 34.80 7.34 -34.40
CA VAL A 6 33.85 6.24 -34.31
C VAL A 6 33.76 5.93 -32.83
N HIS A 7 32.69 6.41 -32.18
CA HIS A 7 32.39 6.03 -30.81
C HIS A 7 32.43 4.52 -30.81
N MET A 8 33.41 3.92 -30.13
CA MET A 8 33.50 2.46 -30.03
C MET A 8 32.14 2.01 -29.51
N LEU A 9 31.30 1.49 -30.40
CA LEU A 9 30.17 0.67 -30.04
C LEU A 9 30.85 -0.40 -29.21
N ARG A 10 30.69 -0.34 -27.88
CA ARG A 10 31.19 -1.39 -27.00
C ARG A 10 30.60 -2.66 -27.57
N GLN A 11 31.42 -3.41 -28.31
CA GLN A 11 31.12 -4.74 -28.76
C GLN A 11 31.05 -5.54 -27.46
N ASN A 12 29.87 -5.54 -26.83
CA ASN A 12 29.52 -6.39 -25.72
C ASN A 12 29.36 -7.85 -26.21
N TRP A 13 30.08 -8.25 -27.26
CA TRP A 13 30.02 -9.60 -27.84
C TRP A 13 30.64 -10.64 -26.91
N SER A 14 31.49 -10.23 -25.96
CA SER A 14 32.08 -11.12 -24.96
C SER A 14 31.15 -11.49 -23.79
N LYS A 15 29.94 -10.92 -23.68
CA LYS A 15 28.96 -11.30 -22.65
C LYS A 15 27.89 -12.29 -23.12
N PHE A 16 27.93 -12.70 -24.38
CA PHE A 16 26.95 -13.61 -24.99
C PHE A 16 27.54 -14.97 -25.37
N LYS A 17 28.83 -15.22 -25.13
CA LYS A 17 29.48 -16.51 -25.44
C LYS A 17 29.21 -17.61 -24.42
N ASP A 18 28.76 -17.25 -23.22
CA ASP A 18 28.27 -18.24 -22.28
C ASP A 18 26.79 -18.46 -22.59
N GLY A 19 26.45 -19.66 -23.10
CA GLY A 19 25.07 -20.11 -23.37
C GLY A 19 24.10 -20.06 -22.18
N ASN A 20 24.54 -19.51 -21.04
CA ASN A 20 23.73 -19.06 -19.93
C ASN A 20 23.59 -17.53 -19.97
N ALA A 21 22.95 -17.01 -21.01
CA ALA A 21 22.31 -15.70 -20.89
C ALA A 21 21.27 -15.83 -19.79
N ILE A 22 21.63 -15.44 -18.57
CA ILE A 22 20.75 -15.38 -17.41
C ILE A 22 19.50 -14.70 -17.91
N ILE A 23 18.43 -15.47 -18.12
CA ILE A 23 17.09 -14.96 -18.36
C ILE A 23 16.89 -14.07 -17.16
N ARG A 24 17.03 -12.75 -17.35
CA ARG A 24 16.82 -11.78 -16.28
C ARG A 24 15.43 -12.11 -15.77
N LYS A 25 15.34 -12.73 -14.58
CA LYS A 25 14.07 -13.16 -14.01
C LYS A 25 13.11 -12.01 -14.21
N LEU A 26 12.07 -12.27 -15.00
CA LEU A 26 11.16 -11.23 -15.47
C LEU A 26 10.58 -10.43 -14.31
N ILE A 27 10.43 -11.13 -13.19
CA ILE A 27 10.08 -10.60 -11.89
C ILE A 27 11.35 -10.66 -11.06
N ARG A 28 12.00 -9.51 -10.84
CA ARG A 28 12.97 -9.43 -9.75
C ARG A 28 12.20 -9.74 -8.47
N PRO A 29 12.64 -10.69 -7.62
CA PRO A 29 11.96 -10.92 -6.36
C PRO A 29 11.90 -9.61 -5.59
N GLN A 30 10.72 -9.28 -5.06
CA GLN A 30 10.57 -8.10 -4.21
C GLN A 30 11.56 -8.23 -3.05
N LYS A 31 12.27 -7.14 -2.73
CA LYS A 31 13.20 -7.14 -1.59
C LYS A 31 12.37 -7.34 -0.33
N TRP A 32 12.57 -8.46 0.36
CA TRP A 32 11.91 -8.74 1.63
C TRP A 32 12.30 -7.66 2.66
N VAL A 33 11.31 -7.20 3.42
CA VAL A 33 11.48 -6.23 4.51
C VAL A 33 11.12 -6.92 5.82
N HIS A 34 12.03 -6.82 6.78
CA HIS A 34 11.85 -7.38 8.10
C HIS A 34 10.59 -6.77 8.76
N PRO A 35 9.74 -7.54 9.48
CA PRO A 35 8.51 -7.02 10.08
C PRO A 35 8.69 -5.76 10.94
N LYS A 36 9.84 -5.62 11.63
CA LYS A 36 10.19 -4.43 12.41
C LYS A 36 10.41 -3.16 11.56
N ASP A 37 10.87 -3.31 10.32
CA ASP A 37 11.14 -2.19 9.40
C ASP A 37 9.91 -1.84 8.55
N ARG A 38 8.82 -2.59 8.68
CA ARG A 38 7.58 -2.28 7.98
C ARG A 38 6.94 -1.07 8.63
N ILE A 39 6.50 -0.15 7.78
CA ILE A 39 5.82 1.05 8.27
C ILE A 39 4.45 0.63 8.81
N VAL A 40 4.26 0.77 10.12
CA VAL A 40 2.98 0.47 10.78
C VAL A 40 1.92 1.51 10.40
N ARG A 41 2.28 2.80 10.47
CA ARG A 41 1.37 3.91 10.19
C ARG A 41 1.80 4.68 8.95
N TRP A 42 1.27 4.29 7.80
CA TRP A 42 1.52 4.93 6.51
C TRP A 42 0.98 6.35 6.48
N LYS A 43 1.70 7.25 5.82
CA LYS A 43 1.28 8.65 5.61
C LYS A 43 0.74 8.90 4.20
N ILE A 44 1.04 8.03 3.24
CA ILE A 44 0.60 8.12 1.84
C ILE A 44 -0.35 6.95 1.57
N PHE A 45 -1.42 7.22 0.84
CA PHE A 45 -2.48 6.29 0.46
C PHE A 45 -2.66 6.27 -1.06
N GLU A 46 -3.36 5.25 -1.55
CA GLU A 46 -3.72 5.11 -2.95
C GLU A 46 -4.63 6.28 -3.36
N GLY A 47 -4.32 6.90 -4.51
CA GLY A 47 -5.01 8.08 -5.00
C GLY A 47 -4.43 9.42 -4.55
N ASP A 48 -3.46 9.45 -3.62
CA ASP A 48 -2.77 10.71 -3.27
C ASP A 48 -1.91 11.22 -4.43
N LEU A 49 -1.79 12.55 -4.52
CA LEU A 49 -0.84 13.23 -5.41
C LEU A 49 0.48 13.47 -4.67
N VAL A 50 1.56 12.98 -5.28
CA VAL A 50 2.87 12.96 -4.64
C VAL A 50 3.97 13.42 -5.60
N LYS A 51 5.04 13.97 -5.02
CA LYS A 51 6.25 14.39 -5.73
C LYS A 51 7.43 13.52 -5.35
N VAL A 52 8.19 13.07 -6.34
CA VAL A 52 9.41 12.29 -6.11
C VAL A 52 10.56 13.22 -5.77
N ILE A 53 11.21 13.01 -4.62
CA ILE A 53 12.30 13.87 -4.14
C ILE A 53 13.69 13.34 -4.50
N ALA A 54 13.83 12.04 -4.75
CA ALA A 54 15.11 11.38 -4.96
C ALA A 54 15.02 10.23 -5.97
N GLY A 55 16.14 9.96 -6.66
CA GLY A 55 16.26 8.91 -7.67
C GLY A 55 16.16 9.42 -9.10
N LYS A 56 15.92 8.51 -10.05
CA LYS A 56 15.92 8.83 -11.48
C LYS A 56 14.78 9.76 -11.89
N ALA A 57 13.61 9.57 -11.30
CA ALA A 57 12.39 10.32 -11.59
C ALA A 57 12.22 11.55 -10.67
N LYS A 58 13.31 12.21 -10.27
CA LYS A 58 13.26 13.33 -9.33
C LYS A 58 12.46 14.49 -9.92
N ASN A 59 11.69 15.17 -9.06
CA ASN A 59 10.78 16.28 -9.39
C ASN A 59 9.55 15.90 -10.23
N GLU A 60 9.42 14.66 -10.66
CA GLU A 60 8.20 14.18 -11.29
C GLU A 60 7.07 14.09 -10.25
N VAL A 61 5.87 14.48 -10.68
CA VAL A 61 4.64 14.41 -9.89
C VAL A 61 3.73 13.39 -10.53
N GLY A 62 3.07 12.58 -9.71
CA GLY A 62 2.05 11.66 -10.17
C GLY A 62 1.13 11.21 -9.05
N LYS A 63 0.04 10.54 -9.46
CA LYS A 63 -0.94 9.95 -8.54
C LYS A 63 -0.48 8.55 -8.13
N VAL A 64 -0.65 8.21 -6.86
CA VAL A 64 -0.31 6.87 -6.36
C VAL A 64 -1.36 5.87 -6.85
N LYS A 65 -0.93 4.89 -7.65
CA LYS A 65 -1.79 3.83 -8.18
C LYS A 65 -2.02 2.72 -7.18
N SER A 66 -0.94 2.21 -6.59
CA SER A 66 -1.00 1.11 -5.63
C SER A 66 0.15 1.16 -4.65
N ILE A 67 -0.07 0.61 -3.46
CA ILE A 67 0.91 0.56 -2.37
C ILE A 67 1.18 -0.88 -1.96
N ASP A 68 2.46 -1.26 -1.95
CA ASP A 68 2.90 -2.49 -1.31
C ASP A 68 3.43 -2.18 0.10
N LYS A 69 2.58 -2.43 1.09
CA LYS A 69 2.88 -2.23 2.52
C LYS A 69 3.91 -3.22 3.05
N LEU A 70 4.14 -4.35 2.37
CA LEU A 70 5.12 -5.36 2.79
C LEU A 70 6.54 -4.95 2.39
N SER A 71 6.71 -4.35 1.22
CA SER A 71 8.02 -3.93 0.71
C SER A 71 8.32 -2.44 0.85
N ASN A 72 7.41 -1.66 1.47
CA ASN A 72 7.50 -0.21 1.62
C ASN A 72 7.62 0.54 0.28
N ARG A 73 6.92 0.06 -0.76
CA ARG A 73 7.01 0.56 -2.14
C ARG A 73 5.69 1.06 -2.69
N LEU A 74 5.79 1.97 -3.64
CA LEU A 74 4.68 2.66 -4.30
C LEU A 74 4.80 2.52 -5.82
N TRP A 75 3.67 2.38 -6.49
CA TRP A 75 3.57 2.57 -7.95
C TRP A 75 2.85 3.88 -8.20
N ILE A 76 3.48 4.76 -8.97
CA ILE A 76 2.99 6.09 -9.29
C ILE A 76 2.66 6.13 -10.78
N GLU A 77 1.50 6.67 -11.14
CA GLU A 77 1.07 6.78 -12.54
C GLU A 77 2.00 7.70 -13.34
N ASN A 78 2.36 7.27 -14.56
CA ASN A 78 3.21 7.99 -15.51
C ASN A 78 4.61 8.42 -15.00
N VAL A 79 5.03 7.94 -13.82
CA VAL A 79 6.31 8.28 -13.18
C VAL A 79 7.21 7.04 -13.11
N ASN A 80 8.51 7.23 -13.31
CA ASN A 80 9.51 6.15 -13.24
C ASN A 80 9.13 4.92 -14.11
N MET A 81 8.66 5.16 -15.32
CA MET A 81 8.32 4.08 -16.25
C MET A 81 9.59 3.35 -16.73
N GLY A 82 9.46 2.06 -16.99
CA GLY A 82 10.52 1.29 -17.64
C GLY A 82 9.98 0.33 -18.68
N ARG A 83 10.80 0.09 -19.70
CA ARG A 83 10.52 -0.94 -20.69
C ARG A 83 10.81 -2.31 -20.10
N MET A 84 9.81 -3.19 -20.10
CA MET A 84 9.95 -4.57 -19.71
C MET A 84 9.49 -5.45 -20.85
N THR A 85 10.32 -6.42 -21.23
CA THR A 85 9.88 -7.46 -22.15
C THR A 85 8.82 -8.29 -21.43
N VAL A 86 7.67 -8.56 -22.04
CA VAL A 86 6.67 -9.47 -21.45
C VAL A 86 6.79 -10.81 -22.19
N PRO A 87 7.13 -11.94 -21.55
CA PRO A 87 7.59 -13.14 -22.24
C PRO A 87 6.45 -13.92 -22.88
N LYS A 88 5.20 -13.74 -22.45
CA LYS A 88 4.00 -14.15 -23.20
C LYS A 88 2.89 -13.14 -22.87
N LEU A 89 2.27 -12.63 -23.91
CA LEU A 89 1.16 -11.69 -23.85
C LEU A 89 -0.04 -12.49 -23.30
N ASN A 90 -0.59 -12.14 -22.13
CA ASN A 90 -1.98 -12.50 -21.86
C ASN A 90 -2.81 -11.68 -22.86
N PRO A 91 -3.50 -12.30 -23.83
CA PRO A 91 -4.17 -11.59 -24.91
C PRO A 91 -5.22 -10.59 -24.40
N SER A 92 -5.75 -10.82 -23.21
CA SER A 92 -6.71 -9.98 -22.50
C SER A 92 -6.17 -8.64 -21.97
N LYS A 93 -4.84 -8.40 -22.02
CA LYS A 93 -4.22 -7.13 -21.61
C LYS A 93 -3.65 -6.31 -22.78
N ILE A 94 -3.94 -6.73 -24.01
CA ILE A 94 -3.53 -6.03 -25.22
C ILE A 94 -4.57 -4.94 -25.51
N ASN A 95 -4.12 -3.69 -25.65
CA ASN A 95 -4.96 -2.66 -26.28
C ASN A 95 -5.33 -3.16 -27.69
N PRO A 96 -6.62 -3.15 -28.10
CA PRO A 96 -7.05 -3.72 -29.38
C PRO A 96 -6.26 -3.18 -30.58
N GLU A 97 -5.80 -1.92 -30.54
CA GLU A 97 -4.95 -1.29 -31.56
C GLU A 97 -3.59 -1.96 -31.81
N ASN A 98 -3.10 -2.82 -30.92
CA ASN A 98 -1.81 -3.48 -31.05
C ASN A 98 -1.91 -5.00 -31.26
N GLN A 99 -3.10 -5.53 -31.56
CA GLN A 99 -3.31 -6.96 -31.84
C GLN A 99 -2.52 -7.45 -33.09
N ASP A 100 -2.36 -6.60 -34.10
CA ASP A 100 -1.75 -7.01 -35.38
C ASP A 100 -0.22 -7.17 -35.33
N LYS A 101 0.44 -6.79 -34.23
CA LYS A 101 1.90 -6.90 -34.06
C LYS A 101 2.27 -8.25 -33.44
N THR A 102 1.87 -9.33 -34.10
CA THR A 102 2.11 -10.71 -33.66
C THR A 102 3.48 -11.19 -34.13
N GLY A 103 4.53 -10.81 -33.39
CA GLY A 103 5.89 -11.37 -33.57
C GLY A 103 7.00 -10.48 -33.00
N GLY A 104 7.47 -10.76 -31.78
CA GLY A 104 8.68 -10.12 -31.23
C GLY A 104 8.75 -10.06 -29.70
N TRP A 105 9.93 -9.76 -29.16
CA TRP A 105 10.12 -9.35 -27.76
C TRP A 105 9.44 -7.99 -27.55
N TRP A 106 8.15 -7.97 -27.22
CA TRP A 106 7.41 -6.72 -27.00
C TRP A 106 7.87 -6.04 -25.71
N LEU A 107 8.34 -4.80 -25.86
CA LEU A 107 8.73 -3.91 -24.78
C LEU A 107 7.49 -3.12 -24.33
N ALA A 108 6.84 -3.56 -23.25
CA ALA A 108 5.76 -2.81 -22.62
C ALA A 108 6.32 -1.73 -21.68
N SER A 109 5.72 -0.56 -21.68
CA SER A 109 5.96 0.48 -20.66
C SER A 109 5.26 0.06 -19.37
N VAL A 110 6.04 -0.28 -18.36
CA VAL A 110 5.55 -0.74 -17.06
C VAL A 110 6.01 0.22 -15.97
N LEU A 111 5.11 0.52 -15.02
CA LEU A 111 5.41 1.31 -13.83
C LEU A 111 6.45 0.59 -12.96
N LYS A 112 7.50 1.29 -12.53
CA LYS A 112 8.47 0.73 -11.58
C LYS A 112 8.19 1.21 -10.16
N PRO A 113 8.36 0.33 -9.16
CA PRO A 113 8.15 0.71 -7.78
C PRO A 113 9.19 1.70 -7.29
N ILE A 114 8.75 2.69 -6.53
CA ILE A 114 9.58 3.67 -5.82
C ILE A 114 9.45 3.42 -4.32
N HIS A 115 10.55 3.55 -3.58
CA HIS A 115 10.49 3.43 -2.11
C HIS A 115 9.81 4.65 -1.50
N ILE A 116 8.97 4.42 -0.49
CA ILE A 116 8.20 5.46 0.22
C ILE A 116 9.04 6.64 0.73
N SER A 117 10.30 6.43 1.11
CA SER A 117 11.21 7.49 1.56
C SER A 117 11.54 8.52 0.48
N ASN A 118 11.41 8.16 -0.79
CA ASN A 118 11.81 8.99 -1.93
C ASN A 118 10.64 9.81 -2.49
N VAL A 119 9.53 9.87 -1.75
CA VAL A 119 8.28 10.47 -2.16
C VAL A 119 7.73 11.35 -1.03
N MET A 120 7.19 12.50 -1.38
CA MET A 120 6.53 13.43 -0.45
C MET A 120 5.15 13.84 -0.97
N HIS A 121 4.30 14.31 -0.05
CA HIS A 121 3.02 14.90 -0.41
C HIS A 121 3.21 16.22 -1.12
N ILE A 122 2.24 16.60 -1.92
CA ILE A 122 2.15 17.95 -2.48
C ILE A 122 1.34 18.83 -1.51
N HIS A 123 1.62 20.12 -1.48
CA HIS A 123 0.81 21.07 -0.73
C HIS A 123 -0.65 21.04 -1.23
N PRO A 124 -1.67 21.03 -0.35
CA PRO A 124 -3.07 20.94 -0.78
C PRO A 124 -3.48 22.10 -1.71
N ASP A 125 -2.99 23.32 -1.48
CA ASP A 125 -3.24 24.46 -2.37
C ASP A 125 -2.72 24.21 -3.80
N ASP A 126 -1.50 23.66 -3.92
CA ASP A 126 -0.88 23.33 -5.22
C ASP A 126 -1.53 22.11 -5.89
N THR A 127 -2.29 21.33 -5.12
CA THR A 127 -3.05 20.17 -5.61
C THR A 127 -4.30 20.63 -6.36
N ASN A 128 -4.98 21.67 -5.85
CA ASN A 128 -6.19 22.21 -6.45
C ASN A 128 -5.91 23.21 -7.58
N ASN A 129 -4.74 23.86 -7.56
CA ASN A 129 -4.36 24.85 -8.57
C ASN A 129 -3.73 24.17 -9.81
N GLU A 130 -4.51 24.04 -10.88
CA GLU A 130 -4.03 23.50 -12.16
C GLU A 130 -3.05 24.42 -12.90
N SER A 131 -3.06 25.73 -12.60
CA SER A 131 -2.17 26.72 -13.21
C SER A 131 -0.69 26.48 -12.89
N ILE A 132 -0.39 25.79 -11.78
CA ILE A 132 0.98 25.53 -11.36
C ILE A 132 1.49 24.27 -12.09
N PRO A 133 2.58 24.38 -12.89
CA PRO A 133 3.11 23.22 -13.57
C PRO A 133 3.61 22.18 -12.57
N ASN A 134 3.46 20.90 -12.92
CA ASN A 134 3.77 19.77 -12.03
C ASN A 134 5.19 19.82 -11.43
N ASN A 135 6.17 20.34 -12.16
CA ASN A 135 7.55 20.44 -11.69
C ASN A 135 7.74 21.45 -10.55
N GLU A 136 6.89 22.48 -10.47
CA GLU A 136 6.99 23.58 -9.49
C GLU A 136 6.17 23.33 -8.23
N LYS A 137 5.25 22.35 -8.25
CA LYS A 137 4.45 21.97 -7.08
C LYS A 137 5.32 21.69 -5.86
N ARG A 138 4.98 22.25 -4.71
CA ARG A 138 5.80 22.18 -3.49
C ARG A 138 5.66 20.80 -2.84
N ALA A 139 6.80 20.15 -2.60
CA ALA A 139 6.86 18.91 -1.82
C ALA A 139 6.86 19.23 -0.34
N VAL A 140 6.03 18.52 0.43
CA VAL A 140 5.79 18.80 1.84
C VAL A 140 5.90 17.54 2.68
N ARG A 141 6.55 17.68 3.85
CA ARG A 141 6.63 16.63 4.86
C ARG A 141 5.32 16.55 5.63
N SER A 142 4.71 15.36 5.66
CA SER A 142 3.50 15.12 6.44
C SER A 142 3.79 14.47 7.79
N GLU A 143 2.94 14.75 8.76
CA GLU A 143 2.98 14.23 10.12
C GLU A 143 1.57 13.84 10.59
N TRP A 144 1.49 12.91 11.54
CA TRP A 144 0.22 12.51 12.13
C TRP A 144 -0.06 13.35 13.36
N LYS A 145 -1.19 14.06 13.38
CA LYS A 145 -1.61 14.87 14.52
C LYS A 145 -3.07 14.57 14.86
N LYS A 146 -3.41 14.60 16.14
CA LYS A 146 -4.80 14.57 16.60
C LYS A 146 -5.35 15.99 16.53
N ILE A 147 -6.45 16.18 15.81
CA ILE A 147 -7.14 17.45 15.63
C ILE A 147 -8.63 17.21 15.85
N ASP A 148 -9.30 18.16 16.50
CA ASP A 148 -10.76 18.24 16.51
C ASP A 148 -11.21 19.06 15.30
N ILE A 149 -11.98 18.42 14.42
CA ILE A 149 -12.41 18.98 13.13
C ILE A 149 -13.88 19.38 13.21
N ASP A 150 -14.64 18.61 13.98
CA ASP A 150 -16.09 18.72 14.05
C ASP A 150 -16.50 19.73 15.15
N GLY A 151 -15.57 20.15 16.00
CA GLY A 151 -15.83 21.04 17.15
C GLY A 151 -16.56 20.34 18.30
N ASN A 152 -16.75 19.03 18.19
CA ASN A 152 -17.51 18.20 19.13
C ASN A 152 -16.61 17.62 20.24
N GLY A 153 -15.35 18.07 20.35
CA GLY A 153 -14.36 17.54 21.30
C GLY A 153 -13.74 16.20 20.91
N THR A 154 -14.21 15.58 19.82
CA THR A 154 -13.70 14.28 19.37
C THR A 154 -12.41 14.43 18.56
N MET A 155 -11.28 14.19 19.21
CA MET A 155 -9.96 14.23 18.58
C MET A 155 -9.75 13.08 17.59
N ARG A 156 -9.57 13.40 16.30
CA ARG A 156 -9.30 12.42 15.24
C ARG A 156 -7.88 12.54 14.70
N TRP A 157 -7.28 11.42 14.32
CA TRP A 157 -5.99 11.43 13.64
C TRP A 157 -6.13 11.99 12.23
N ARG A 158 -5.27 12.94 11.88
CA ARG A 158 -5.15 13.53 10.56
C ARG A 158 -3.69 13.66 10.14
N ARG A 159 -3.51 13.74 8.82
CA ARG A 159 -2.23 14.06 8.20
C ARG A 159 -2.14 15.59 8.12
N VAL A 160 -1.10 16.15 8.68
CA VAL A 160 -0.87 17.59 8.75
C VAL A 160 0.50 17.86 8.17
N ILE A 161 0.66 19.01 7.54
CA ILE A 161 1.96 19.48 7.10
C ILE A 161 2.84 19.76 8.33
N ALA A 162 4.06 19.22 8.35
CA ALA A 162 5.01 19.42 9.44
C ALA A 162 5.25 20.92 9.67
N GLY A 163 5.12 21.38 10.92
CA GLY A 163 5.30 22.79 11.28
C GLY A 163 4.11 23.70 10.99
N THR A 164 3.07 23.25 10.28
CA THR A 164 1.85 24.05 10.05
C THR A 164 0.61 23.38 10.64
N LYS A 165 -0.53 24.07 10.55
CA LYS A 165 -1.85 23.53 10.93
C LYS A 165 -2.66 23.06 9.72
N THR A 166 -2.07 23.09 8.53
CA THR A 166 -2.76 22.74 7.28
C THR A 166 -2.92 21.23 7.16
N ILE A 167 -4.16 20.78 7.02
CA ILE A 167 -4.52 19.37 6.93
C ILE A 167 -4.39 18.90 5.47
N ILE A 168 -3.78 17.73 5.27
CA ILE A 168 -3.74 17.06 3.98
C ILE A 168 -4.98 16.15 3.88
N PRO A 169 -5.92 16.41 2.97
CA PRO A 169 -7.15 15.62 2.86
C PRO A 169 -6.82 14.17 2.48
N PHE A 170 -7.69 13.23 2.87
CA PHE A 170 -7.58 11.85 2.38
C PHE A 170 -8.12 11.76 0.94
N PRO A 171 -7.54 10.89 0.10
CA PRO A 171 -8.07 10.67 -1.23
C PRO A 171 -9.45 9.99 -1.11
N SER A 172 -10.34 10.28 -2.06
CA SER A 172 -11.61 9.55 -2.15
C SER A 172 -11.32 8.08 -2.37
N LYS A 173 -11.85 7.21 -1.50
CA LYS A 173 -11.74 5.78 -1.71
C LYS A 173 -12.50 5.40 -2.99
N PRO A 174 -11.98 4.46 -3.80
CA PRO A 174 -12.78 3.88 -4.87
C PRO A 174 -14.04 3.26 -4.27
N LYS A 175 -15.17 3.36 -4.98
CA LYS A 175 -16.42 2.70 -4.58
C LYS A 175 -16.13 1.20 -4.51
N GLU A 176 -16.23 0.62 -3.31
CA GLU A 176 -16.10 -0.83 -3.16
C GLU A 176 -17.18 -1.51 -4.02
N PRO A 177 -16.88 -2.63 -4.68
CA PRO A 177 -17.91 -3.40 -5.35
C PRO A 177 -18.99 -3.80 -4.33
N GLU A 178 -20.23 -3.76 -4.76
CA GLU A 178 -21.35 -4.24 -3.94
C GLU A 178 -21.11 -5.72 -3.65
N ARG A 179 -21.03 -6.07 -2.37
CA ARG A 179 -20.82 -7.46 -1.97
C ARG A 179 -22.14 -8.20 -2.11
N GLU A 180 -22.17 -9.18 -2.99
CA GLU A 180 -23.30 -10.08 -3.11
C GLU A 180 -23.45 -10.90 -1.81
N LYS A 181 -24.68 -11.11 -1.36
CA LYS A 181 -24.97 -11.95 -0.20
C LYS A 181 -24.70 -13.40 -0.58
N SER A 182 -23.83 -14.06 0.18
CA SER A 182 -23.59 -15.49 0.03
C SER A 182 -24.81 -16.28 0.53
N PRO A 183 -25.12 -17.47 -0.03
CA PRO A 183 -26.12 -18.36 0.55
C PRO A 183 -25.82 -18.80 1.99
N PHE A 184 -24.57 -18.65 2.44
CA PHE A 184 -24.14 -18.95 3.81
C PHE A 184 -24.23 -17.73 4.76
N ASP A 185 -24.61 -16.55 4.26
CA ASP A 185 -24.72 -15.34 5.08
C ASP A 185 -26.08 -15.28 5.79
N THR A 186 -26.07 -14.92 7.07
CA THR A 186 -27.30 -14.66 7.83
C THR A 186 -27.96 -13.37 7.36
N SER A 187 -29.30 -13.33 7.35
CA SER A 187 -30.03 -12.10 7.04
C SER A 187 -29.76 -11.02 8.11
N ALA A 188 -29.75 -9.76 7.68
CA ALA A 188 -29.45 -8.64 8.57
C ALA A 188 -30.51 -8.44 9.67
N GLU A 189 -31.73 -8.93 9.45
CA GLU A 189 -32.82 -8.87 10.44
C GLU A 189 -32.54 -9.87 11.56
N VAL A 190 -32.34 -11.15 11.23
CA VAL A 190 -32.01 -12.21 12.20
C VAL A 190 -30.73 -11.87 12.97
N ALA A 191 -29.72 -11.30 12.32
CA ALA A 191 -28.48 -10.92 12.99
C ALA A 191 -28.60 -9.71 13.94
N ARG A 192 -29.65 -8.89 13.80
CA ARG A 192 -29.89 -7.70 14.65
C ARG A 192 -30.81 -7.98 15.83
N GLU A 193 -31.51 -9.12 15.84
CA GLU A 193 -32.38 -9.52 16.94
C GLU A 193 -31.58 -9.60 18.25
N LEU A 194 -31.96 -8.78 19.23
CA LEU A 194 -31.39 -8.80 20.57
C LEU A 194 -32.08 -9.91 21.37
N THR A 195 -31.47 -11.09 21.40
CA THR A 195 -31.97 -12.27 22.11
C THR A 195 -31.43 -12.43 23.54
N TRP A 196 -30.50 -11.56 23.94
CA TRP A 196 -29.84 -11.63 25.24
C TRP A 196 -30.53 -10.74 26.29
N ASP A 197 -31.07 -11.37 27.33
CA ASP A 197 -31.66 -10.71 28.49
C ASP A 197 -30.69 -10.71 29.69
N ILE A 198 -30.65 -9.62 30.44
CA ILE A 198 -29.76 -9.48 31.61
C ILE A 198 -30.44 -10.13 32.82
N THR A 199 -30.02 -11.34 33.17
CA THR A 199 -30.44 -12.07 34.38
C THR A 199 -29.34 -12.09 35.45
N LEU A 200 -29.72 -12.43 36.69
CA LEU A 200 -28.78 -12.62 37.81
C LEU A 200 -28.00 -13.94 37.72
N ASP A 201 -28.58 -14.93 37.04
CA ASP A 201 -27.98 -16.25 36.87
C ASP A 201 -26.79 -16.19 35.91
N PRO A 202 -25.81 -17.12 36.05
CA PRO A 202 -24.68 -17.18 35.13
C PRO A 202 -25.19 -17.41 33.69
N PRO A 203 -24.64 -16.68 32.71
CA PRO A 203 -25.14 -16.69 31.33
C PRO A 203 -24.88 -18.01 30.60
N LEU A 204 -23.99 -18.83 31.15
CA LEU A 204 -23.58 -20.12 30.62
C LEU A 204 -23.65 -21.15 31.75
N PRO A 205 -23.97 -22.41 31.42
CA PRO A 205 -23.90 -23.48 32.41
C PRO A 205 -22.45 -23.66 32.91
N PRO A 206 -22.27 -24.09 34.17
CA PRO A 206 -20.97 -24.12 34.82
C PRO A 206 -19.95 -25.03 34.11
N GLY A 207 -20.38 -26.11 33.47
CA GLY A 207 -19.48 -27.02 32.74
C GLY A 207 -18.85 -26.41 31.48
N VAL A 208 -19.56 -25.52 30.78
CA VAL A 208 -19.05 -24.85 29.56
C VAL A 208 -17.89 -23.90 29.88
N ILE A 209 -17.81 -23.42 31.13
CA ILE A 209 -16.71 -22.57 31.57
C ILE A 209 -15.37 -23.31 31.50
N ASP A 210 -15.34 -24.61 31.78
CA ASP A 210 -14.11 -25.41 31.74
C ASP A 210 -13.65 -25.72 30.30
N GLU A 211 -14.56 -25.66 29.33
CA GLU A 211 -14.26 -25.74 27.90
C GLU A 211 -13.72 -24.41 27.36
N LEU A 212 -14.36 -23.29 27.75
CA LEU A 212 -13.96 -21.95 27.31
C LEU A 212 -12.59 -21.52 27.86
N ARG A 213 -12.18 -22.06 29.01
CA ARG A 213 -10.90 -21.74 29.63
C ARG A 213 -10.33 -22.94 30.37
N THR A 214 -9.01 -23.11 30.28
CA THR A 214 -8.33 -24.15 31.05
C THR A 214 -8.41 -23.86 32.56
N PRO A 215 -9.02 -24.76 33.36
CA PRO A 215 -9.27 -24.51 34.78
C PRO A 215 -7.96 -24.42 35.60
N HIS A 216 -6.98 -25.25 35.29
CA HIS A 216 -5.75 -25.40 36.10
C HIS A 216 -4.54 -24.63 35.58
N LYS A 217 -4.74 -23.48 34.91
CA LYS A 217 -3.61 -22.69 34.41
C LYS A 217 -2.83 -22.08 35.59
N GLY A 218 -1.54 -22.40 35.74
CA GLY A 218 -0.74 -22.05 36.93
C GLY A 218 -0.71 -20.55 37.29
N TRP A 219 -0.87 -19.66 36.33
CA TRP A 219 -0.96 -18.21 36.57
C TRP A 219 -2.36 -17.70 36.95
N ARG A 220 -3.42 -18.48 36.73
CA ARG A 220 -4.79 -18.18 37.20
C ARG A 220 -4.99 -18.59 38.65
N TYR A 221 -4.36 -19.70 39.05
CA TYR A 221 -4.36 -20.16 40.44
C TYR A 221 -3.92 -19.03 41.39
N ASN A 222 -2.98 -18.20 40.96
CA ASN A 222 -2.49 -17.06 41.76
C ASN A 222 -3.30 -15.76 41.63
N ALA A 223 -4.23 -15.64 40.68
CA ALA A 223 -4.98 -14.39 40.46
C ALA A 223 -6.35 -14.39 41.16
N GLN A 224 -7.05 -15.54 41.17
CA GLN A 224 -8.35 -15.66 41.84
C GLN A 224 -8.25 -16.17 43.29
N HIS A 225 -7.19 -16.90 43.65
CA HIS A 225 -7.03 -17.45 45.01
C HIS A 225 -6.20 -16.58 45.98
N LYS A 226 -5.66 -15.42 45.57
CA LYS A 226 -4.95 -14.50 46.49
C LYS A 226 -5.81 -14.01 47.66
N ASN A 227 -7.13 -14.03 47.53
CA ASN A 227 -8.07 -13.52 48.52
C ASN A 227 -8.89 -14.63 49.22
N ARG A 228 -8.54 -15.92 49.05
CA ARG A 228 -9.17 -16.98 49.85
C ARG A 228 -8.25 -17.28 51.03
N PRO A 229 -8.67 -17.04 52.29
CA PRO A 229 -7.90 -17.50 53.44
C PRO A 229 -7.78 -19.02 53.35
N PHE A 230 -6.57 -19.54 53.61
CA PHE A 230 -6.35 -20.97 53.78
C PHE A 230 -7.23 -21.43 54.95
N ILE A 231 -8.23 -22.26 54.66
CA ILE A 231 -8.96 -23.07 55.63
C ILE A 231 -8.44 -24.50 55.45
#